data_AF-A0A133Q1T9-F1
#
_entry.id   AF-A0A133Q1T9-F1
#
_cell.length_a   1.000
_cell.length_b   1.000
_cell.length_c   1.000
_cell.angle_alpha   90.00
_cell.angle_beta   90.00
_cell.angle_gamma   90.00
#
_symmetry.space_group_name_H-M   'P 1'
#
loop_
_entity.id
_entity.type
_entity.pdbx_description
1 polymer ?
#
loop_
_entity_poly.entity_id
_entity_poly.type
_entity_poly.pdbx_seq_one_letter_code
_entity_poly.pdbx_strand_id
1 'polypeptide(L)' 'KGTLRMDNGTVFKPNDRYPLTKEVFRLYYTSASTDRQTIDVYVEDNFGQTVKLSFNFNNEKNEDTPKVIEKVPIRQ' A
#
# COMPACT_ATOMS: atom_id res chain seq x y z
N LYS A 1 0.80 -12.95 -4.36
CA LYS A 1 0.29 -13.43 -3.03
C LYS A 1 1.10 -12.74 -1.96
N GLY A 2 0.49 -12.29 -0.86
CA GLY A 2 1.21 -11.63 0.23
C GLY A 2 0.29 -11.24 1.37
N THR A 3 0.85 -10.56 2.36
CA THR A 3 0.15 -10.13 3.57
C THR A 3 0.36 -8.64 3.77
N LEU A 4 -0.73 -7.91 4.00
CA LEU A 4 -0.70 -6.49 4.35
C LEU A 4 -1.05 -6.32 5.82
N ARG A 5 -0.25 -5.55 6.56
CA ARG A 5 -0.43 -5.31 8.00
C ARG A 5 -0.37 -3.83 8.33
N MET A 6 -1.08 -3.41 9.36
CA MET A 6 -0.98 -2.06 9.94
C MET A 6 0.06 -2.03 11.08
N ASP A 7 0.52 -0.83 11.45
CA ASP A 7 1.43 -0.61 12.57
C ASP A 7 0.93 -1.16 13.92
N ASN A 8 -0.38 -1.19 14.13
CA ASN A 8 -1.02 -1.78 15.31
C ASN A 8 -1.10 -3.33 15.28
N GLY A 9 -0.54 -3.98 14.26
CA GLY A 9 -0.51 -5.44 14.11
C GLY A 9 -1.69 -6.06 13.38
N THR A 10 -2.73 -5.27 13.05
CA THR A 10 -3.91 -5.74 12.28
C THR A 10 -3.46 -6.30 10.93
N VAL A 11 -3.98 -7.48 10.58
CA VAL A 11 -3.75 -8.12 9.28
C VAL A 11 -4.98 -7.90 8.40
N PHE A 12 -4.78 -7.29 7.23
CA PHE A 12 -5.87 -7.01 6.30
C PHE A 12 -6.24 -8.26 5.49
N LYS A 13 -7.53 -8.52 5.38
CA LYS A 13 -8.07 -9.43 4.37
C LYS A 13 -8.43 -8.64 3.10
N PRO A 14 -8.20 -9.19 1.90
CA PRO A 14 -8.61 -8.53 0.66
C PRO A 14 -10.11 -8.20 0.69
N ASN A 15 -10.46 -6.97 0.30
CA ASN A 15 -11.82 -6.42 0.25
C ASN A 15 -12.54 -6.22 1.60
N ASP A 16 -11.88 -6.44 2.74
CA ASP A 16 -12.42 -6.08 4.05
C ASP A 16 -12.03 -4.63 4.42
N ARG A 17 -12.94 -3.92 5.09
CA ARG A 17 -12.72 -2.55 5.56
C ARG A 17 -12.31 -2.54 7.03
N TYR A 18 -11.35 -1.69 7.38
CA TYR A 18 -10.86 -1.53 8.74
C TYR A 18 -10.79 -0.04 9.10
N PRO A 19 -11.17 0.35 10.32
CA PRO A 19 -11.14 1.75 10.73
C PRO A 19 -9.70 2.25 10.85
N LEU A 20 -9.45 3.44 10.30
CA LEU A 20 -8.22 4.20 10.54
C LEU A 20 -8.45 5.12 11.74
N THR A 21 -7.83 4.81 12.88
CA THR A 21 -7.98 5.61 14.11
C THR A 21 -6.97 6.76 14.21
N LYS A 22 -6.09 6.92 13.21
CA LYS A 22 -5.03 7.93 13.17
C LYS A 22 -4.95 8.50 11.75
N GLU A 23 -4.68 9.80 11.65
CA GLU A 23 -4.41 10.46 10.36
C GLU A 23 -3.11 9.95 9.73
N VAL A 24 -2.09 9.69 10.57
CA VAL A 24 -0.82 9.11 10.16
C VAL A 24 -0.76 7.65 10.56
N PHE A 25 -0.70 6.77 9.57
CA PHE A 25 -0.58 5.32 9.74
C PHE A 25 0.49 4.76 8.81
N ARG A 26 0.92 3.53 9.07
CA ARG A 26 1.88 2.80 8.24
C ARG A 26 1.31 1.45 7.86
N LEU A 27 1.49 1.09 6.59
CA LEU A 27 1.16 -0.22 6.06
C LEU A 27 2.45 -0.98 5.73
N TYR A 28 2.53 -2.22 6.18
CA TYR A 28 3.65 -3.13 5.97
C TYR A 28 3.17 -4.25 5.06
N TYR A 29 3.63 -4.25 3.81
CA TYR A 29 3.39 -5.34 2.89
C TYR A 29 4.54 -6.34 2.90
N THR A 30 4.21 -7.61 3.04
CA THR A 30 5.16 -8.73 2.91
C THR A 30 4.72 -9.59 1.73
N SER A 31 5.51 -9.59 0.66
CA SER A 31 5.29 -10.48 -0.47
C SER A 31 5.53 -11.94 -0.06
N ALA A 32 4.66 -12.82 -0.54
CA ALA A 32 4.81 -14.27 -0.46
C ALA A 32 4.92 -14.91 -1.87
N SER A 33 5.30 -14.13 -2.89
CA SER A 33 5.57 -14.65 -4.24
C SER A 33 6.70 -13.87 -4.91
N THR A 34 7.38 -14.56 -5.83
CA THR A 34 8.49 -14.02 -6.64
C THR A 34 8.01 -13.32 -7.91
N ASP A 35 6.71 -13.40 -8.20
CA ASP A 35 6.10 -12.81 -9.39
C ASP A 35 5.84 -11.31 -9.17
N ARG A 36 5.50 -10.62 -10.25
CA ARG A 36 5.01 -9.24 -10.16
C ARG A 36 3.70 -9.18 -9.39
N GLN A 37 3.58 -8.19 -8.51
CA GLN A 37 2.42 -8.04 -7.64
C GLN A 37 1.89 -6.60 -7.67
N THR A 38 0.58 -6.48 -7.74
CA THR A 38 -0.11 -5.20 -7.62
C THR A 38 -1.04 -5.25 -6.42
N ILE A 39 -1.05 -4.18 -5.63
CA ILE A 39 -1.99 -4.00 -4.53
C ILE A 39 -2.66 -2.65 -4.70
N ASP A 40 -3.98 -2.68 -4.68
CA ASP A 40 -4.80 -1.49 -4.62
C ASP A 40 -5.32 -1.31 -3.19
N VAL A 41 -5.04 -0.16 -2.60
CA VAL A 41 -5.52 0.25 -1.28
C VAL A 41 -6.53 1.38 -1.47
N TYR A 42 -7.70 1.23 -0.86
CA TYR A 42 -8.76 2.23 -0.88
C TYR A 42 -8.89 2.82 0.52
N VAL A 43 -8.82 4.15 0.61
CA VAL A 43 -9.03 4.90 1.85
C VAL A 43 -10.29 5.73 1.66
N GLU A 44 -11.27 5.52 2.54
CA GLU A 44 -12.58 6.17 2.49
C GLU A 44 -12.75 7.09 3.71
N ASP A 45 -13.40 8.23 3.52
CA ASP A 45 -13.85 9.10 4.62
C ASP A 45 -15.37 8.98 4.87
N ASN A 46 -15.85 9.63 5.92
CA ASN A 46 -17.26 9.62 6.30
C ASN A 46 -18.15 10.54 5.45
N PHE A 47 -17.58 11.31 4.53
CA PHE A 47 -18.31 12.13 3.56
C PHE A 47 -18.47 11.42 2.20
N GLY A 48 -18.01 10.17 2.10
CA GLY A 48 -18.10 9.35 0.89
C GLY A 48 -16.97 9.59 -0.11
N GLN A 49 -15.93 10.33 0.26
CA GLN A 49 -14.74 10.47 -0.58
C GLN A 49 -13.90 9.20 -0.49
N THR A 50 -13.29 8.80 -1.61
CA THR A 50 -12.42 7.63 -1.68
C THR A 50 -11.15 7.97 -2.42
N VAL A 51 -10.00 7.66 -1.83
CA VAL A 51 -8.69 7.74 -2.47
C VAL A 51 -8.19 6.32 -2.74
N LYS A 52 -7.83 6.07 -4.01
CA LYS A 52 -7.19 4.82 -4.43
C LYS A 52 -5.68 5.02 -4.51
N LEU A 53 -4.92 4.14 -3.84
CA LEU A 53 -3.47 4.06 -3.91
C LEU A 53 -3.09 2.72 -4.55
N SER A 54 -2.43 2.77 -5.70
CA SER A 54 -1.97 1.58 -6.43
C SER A 54 -0.46 1.41 -6.29
N PHE A 55 -0.06 0.28 -5.72
CA PHE A 55 1.35 -0.10 -5.56
C PHE A 55 1.67 -1.25 -6.51
N ASN A 56 2.70 -1.06 -7.33
CA ASN A 56 3.19 -2.10 -8.22
C ASN A 56 4.59 -2.55 -7.77
N PHE A 57 4.68 -3.77 -7.28
CA PHE A 57 5.92 -4.42 -6.88
C PHE A 57 6.40 -5.31 -8.02
N ASN A 58 7.41 -4.84 -8.74
CA ASN A 58 8.07 -5.64 -9.77
C ASN A 58 9.34 -6.27 -9.19
N ASN A 59 9.49 -7.57 -9.40
CA ASN A 59 10.69 -8.33 -9.02
C ASN A 59 11.69 -8.41 -10.20
N GLU A 60 11.68 -7.43 -11.09
CA GLU A 60 12.78 -7.27 -12.04
C GLU A 60 14.06 -7.05 -11.22
N LYS A 61 14.91 -8.07 -11.21
CA LYS A 61 16.33 -7.94 -10.84
C LYS A 61 16.96 -7.05 -11.91
N ASN A 62 16.76 -5.75 -11.79
CA ASN A 62 17.60 -4.80 -12.51
C ASN A 62 18.95 -4.83 -11.81
N GLU A 63 19.84 -5.67 -12.34
CA GLU A 63 21.25 -5.36 -12.29
C GLU A 63 21.39 -3.94 -12.88
N ASP A 64 21.85 -3.00 -12.05
CA ASP A 64 22.33 -1.65 -12.42
C ASP A 64 21.36 -0.51 -12.78
N THR A 65 20.31 -0.20 -11.99
CA THR A 65 19.79 1.20 -11.97
C THR A 65 19.24 1.66 -10.61
N PRO A 66 19.66 2.82 -10.08
CA PRO A 66 19.14 3.36 -8.82
C PRO A 66 17.68 3.86 -8.99
N LYS A 67 16.75 3.31 -8.22
CA LYS A 67 15.35 3.75 -8.19
C LYS A 67 15.26 5.10 -7.46
N VAL A 68 14.99 6.17 -8.20
CA VAL A 68 14.62 7.48 -7.63
C VAL A 68 13.19 7.37 -7.10
N ILE A 69 13.01 7.56 -5.80
CA ILE A 69 11.68 7.65 -5.19
C ILE A 69 11.14 9.05 -5.47
N GLU A 70 10.23 9.19 -6.43
CA GLU A 70 9.52 10.44 -6.67
C GLU A 70 8.62 10.75 -5.47
N LYS A 71 8.92 11.86 -4.78
CA LYS A 71 8.08 12.39 -3.71
C LYS A 71 6.77 12.88 -4.34
N VAL A 72 5.66 12.21 -4.05
CA VAL A 72 4.32 12.68 -4.46
C VAL A 72 4.03 13.99 -3.72
N PRO A 73 3.79 15.12 -4.41
CA PRO A 73 3.50 16.39 -3.75
C PRO A 73 2.10 16.35 -3.13
N ILE A 74 2.02 16.70 -1.85
CA ILE A 74 0.75 16.95 -1.15
C ILE A 74 0.23 18.29 -1.65
N ARG A 75 -0.97 18.31 -2.25
CA ARG A 75 -1.64 19.58 -2.59
C ARG A 75 -2.04 20.27 -1.28
N GLN A 76 -1.54 21.48 -1.06
CA GLN A 76 -2.00 22.40 -0.01
C GLN A 76 -3.40 22.93 -0.31
#